data_AF-A0A7V9VVK4-F1
#
_entry.id   AF-A0A7V9VVK4-F1
#
_cell.length_a   1.000
_cell.length_b   1.000
_cell.length_c   1.000
_cell.angle_alpha   90.00
_cell.angle_beta   90.00
_cell.angle_gamma   90.00
#
_symmetry.space_group_name_H-M   'P 1'
#
loop_
_entity.id
_entity.type
_entity.pdbx_description
1 polymer ?
#
loop_
_entity_poly.entity_id
_entity_poly.type
_entity_poly.pdbx_seq_one_letter_code
_entity_poly.pdbx_strand_id
1 'polypeptide(L)'
;MNRFSQRIGSHSIDRRHALQLASAMGAGLTTLGLHSVASDQESTPTLPVDTLPVTGEPVPELAAFDTLISTIMRSWNLPGGQLAIAHEGRLVYNRGFGWANVEDVQAVEPDNLFRIASTSKPITAVAILKLVDQGEI
;
A
#
# COMPACT_ATOMS: atom_id res chain seq x y z
N MET A 1 45.40 11.30 -23.57
CA MET A 1 45.42 12.75 -23.86
C MET A 1 44.00 13.17 -24.22
N ASN A 2 43.56 14.33 -23.72
CA ASN A 2 42.28 15.04 -23.91
C ASN A 2 41.12 14.75 -22.94
N ARG A 3 40.78 15.84 -22.25
CA ARG A 3 39.88 16.04 -21.12
C ARG A 3 38.58 16.70 -21.61
N PHE A 4 37.44 16.34 -21.02
CA PHE A 4 36.19 17.11 -20.86
C PHE A 4 35.44 16.39 -19.72
N SER A 5 35.44 16.79 -18.44
CA SER A 5 35.04 18.03 -17.80
C SER A 5 33.71 18.58 -18.31
N GLN A 6 32.60 18.19 -17.66
CA GLN A 6 31.53 19.10 -17.22
C GLN A 6 30.86 18.57 -15.95
N ARG A 7 30.84 19.44 -14.94
CA ARG A 7 30.22 19.32 -13.62
C ARG A 7 28.70 19.25 -13.79
N ILE A 8 28.04 18.31 -13.12
CA ILE A 8 26.60 18.41 -12.84
C ILE A 8 26.47 18.66 -11.34
N GLY A 9 25.91 19.82 -11.01
CA GLY A 9 25.92 20.42 -9.69
C GLY A 9 25.06 19.69 -8.66
N SER A 10 25.62 19.58 -7.46
CA SER A 10 24.94 19.23 -6.23
C SER A 10 23.97 20.35 -5.82
N HIS A 11 22.66 20.13 -5.94
CA HIS A 11 21.68 20.97 -5.23
C HIS A 11 21.55 20.45 -3.79
N SER A 12 22.46 20.93 -2.96
CA SER A 12 22.35 20.93 -1.49
C SER A 12 21.29 21.95 -1.10
N ILE A 13 20.10 21.49 -0.69
CA ILE A 13 19.13 22.40 -0.05
C ILE A 13 19.62 22.65 1.38
N ASP A 14 20.17 23.86 1.54
CA ASP A 14 20.85 24.35 2.72
C ASP A 14 19.82 24.68 3.83
N ARG A 15 20.09 24.23 5.06
CA ARG A 15 19.23 24.41 6.25
C ARG A 15 19.23 25.85 6.80
N ARG A 16 19.58 26.84 5.97
CA ARG A 16 19.83 28.24 6.34
C ARG A 16 18.86 29.25 5.72
N HIS A 17 17.65 28.81 5.35
CA HIS A 17 16.48 29.69 5.23
C HIS A 17 15.54 29.56 6.44
N ALA A 18 16.10 29.10 7.56
CA ALA A 18 15.53 29.32 8.87
C ALA A 18 15.70 30.81 9.23
N LEU A 19 14.59 31.44 9.59
CA LEU A 19 14.47 32.73 10.29
C LEU A 19 14.73 33.97 9.43
N GLN A 20 13.66 34.59 8.95
CA GLN A 20 13.31 36.00 9.22
C GLN A 20 12.09 36.42 8.38
N LEU A 21 11.35 37.40 8.91
CA LEU A 21 10.18 38.10 8.34
C LEU A 21 8.81 37.52 8.73
N ALA A 22 8.30 37.93 9.89
CA ALA A 22 7.19 38.89 9.95
C ALA A 22 6.57 38.91 11.35
N SER A 23 7.17 39.72 12.23
CA SER A 23 6.53 40.22 13.45
C SER A 23 6.03 41.64 13.23
N ALA A 24 4.89 41.96 13.86
CA ALA A 24 4.30 43.29 14.13
C ALA A 24 3.28 43.78 13.06
N MET A 25 2.10 44.36 13.35
CA MET A 25 1.53 45.06 14.52
C MET A 25 -0.01 45.10 14.44
N GLY A 26 -0.69 45.41 15.54
CA GLY A 26 -1.85 46.33 15.49
C GLY A 26 -3.16 45.85 16.11
N ALA A 27 -3.62 46.57 17.14
CA ALA A 27 -4.78 46.29 17.97
C ALA A 27 -6.14 46.55 17.29
N GLY A 28 -7.13 45.71 17.61
CA GLY A 28 -8.54 45.90 17.28
C GLY A 28 -9.43 45.11 18.23
N LEU A 29 -10.12 45.82 19.12
CA LEU A 29 -11.04 45.31 20.13
C LEU A 29 -12.40 44.99 19.46
N THR A 30 -12.83 43.72 19.40
CA THR A 30 -14.25 43.36 19.17
C THR A 30 -14.58 42.01 19.79
N THR A 31 -15.45 42.01 20.80
CA THR A 31 -16.07 40.82 21.41
C THR A 31 -16.94 40.08 20.40
N LEU A 32 -16.68 38.80 20.15
CA LEU A 32 -17.64 37.85 19.57
C LEU A 32 -17.22 36.41 19.90
N GLY A 33 -17.96 35.79 20.81
CA GLY A 33 -18.12 34.34 20.99
C GLY A 33 -16.88 33.46 21.10
N LEU A 34 -16.61 32.94 22.31
CA LEU A 34 -15.96 31.63 22.46
C LEU A 34 -16.89 30.57 21.81
N HIS A 35 -16.78 30.37 20.50
CA HIS A 35 -17.17 29.10 19.92
C HIS A 35 -15.98 28.18 20.08
N SER A 36 -16.15 27.18 20.96
CA SER A 36 -15.29 26.02 20.99
C SER A 36 -15.21 25.48 19.57
N VAL A 37 -14.06 25.61 18.92
CA VAL A 37 -13.73 24.76 17.78
C VAL A 37 -13.73 23.35 18.36
N ALA A 38 -14.84 22.65 18.12
CA ALA A 38 -14.83 21.21 18.19
C ALA A 38 -13.74 20.79 17.22
N SER A 39 -12.67 20.20 17.75
CA SER A 39 -11.83 19.38 16.92
C SER A 39 -12.77 18.31 16.35
N ASP A 40 -13.13 18.43 15.08
CA ASP A 40 -13.60 17.29 14.30
C ASP A 40 -12.45 16.28 14.37
N GLN A 41 -12.52 15.43 15.39
CA GLN A 41 -11.74 14.22 15.46
C GLN A 41 -12.22 13.42 14.27
N GLU A 42 -11.48 13.50 13.17
CA GLU A 42 -11.60 12.54 12.09
C GLU A 42 -11.34 11.18 12.73
N SER A 43 -12.43 10.50 13.05
CA SER A 43 -12.43 9.21 13.70
C SER A 43 -11.85 8.23 12.71
N THR A 44 -10.55 7.99 12.82
CA THR A 44 -9.90 6.87 12.14
C THR A 44 -10.71 5.63 12.49
N PRO A 45 -11.31 4.92 11.52
CA PRO A 45 -12.08 3.73 11.83
C PRO A 45 -11.16 2.77 12.61
N THR A 46 -11.52 2.53 13.86
CA THR A 46 -10.83 1.56 14.70
C THR A 46 -11.23 0.20 14.16
N LEU A 47 -10.35 -0.36 13.33
CA LEU A 47 -10.46 -1.73 12.85
C LEU A 47 -10.78 -2.66 14.03
N PRO A 48 -11.71 -3.62 13.89
CA PRO A 48 -11.87 -4.69 14.87
C PRO A 48 -10.52 -5.44 14.96
N VAL A 49 -9.73 -5.12 15.98
CA VAL A 49 -8.30 -5.52 16.07
C VAL A 49 -8.14 -7.02 16.35
N ASP A 50 -9.19 -7.73 16.76
CA ASP A 50 -9.01 -9.06 17.35
C ASP A 50 -9.13 -10.25 16.39
N THR A 51 -9.70 -10.09 15.19
CA THR A 51 -9.81 -11.21 14.25
C THR A 51 -9.59 -10.78 12.81
N LEU A 52 -8.43 -11.15 12.26
CA LEU A 52 -8.18 -11.13 10.83
C LEU A 52 -9.04 -12.24 10.19
N PRO A 53 -10.11 -11.93 9.42
CA PRO A 53 -10.91 -12.97 8.78
C PRO A 53 -10.05 -13.76 7.79
N VAL A 54 -10.30 -15.05 7.68
CA VAL A 54 -9.66 -15.93 6.70
C VAL A 54 -10.75 -16.64 5.92
N THR A 55 -10.67 -16.58 4.59
CA THR A 55 -11.68 -17.07 3.66
C THR A 55 -11.08 -18.08 2.68
N GLY A 56 -11.93 -18.74 1.90
CA GLY A 56 -11.56 -19.83 0.99
C GLY A 56 -11.47 -21.19 1.69
N GLU A 57 -11.29 -22.24 0.89
CA GLU A 57 -11.26 -23.62 1.40
C GLU A 57 -9.96 -23.90 2.18
N PRO A 58 -10.03 -24.32 3.45
CA PRO A 58 -8.85 -24.66 4.23
C PRO A 58 -8.20 -25.93 3.69
N VAL A 59 -6.87 -25.94 3.66
CA VAL A 59 -6.07 -27.12 3.27
C VAL A 59 -5.22 -27.53 4.48
N PRO A 60 -5.62 -28.56 5.24
CA PRO A 60 -4.98 -28.92 6.51
C PRO A 60 -3.47 -29.16 6.40
N GLU A 61 -3.03 -29.77 5.31
CA GLU A 61 -1.62 -30.07 5.03
C GLU A 61 -0.78 -28.79 4.83
N LEU A 62 -1.42 -27.67 4.53
CA LEU A 62 -0.81 -26.36 4.26
C LEU A 62 -1.19 -25.30 5.31
N ALA A 63 -1.76 -25.69 6.45
CA ALA A 63 -2.18 -24.77 7.53
C ALA A 63 -1.04 -23.90 8.10
N ALA A 64 0.22 -24.32 7.91
CA ALA A 64 1.38 -23.50 8.24
C ALA A 64 1.40 -22.16 7.48
N PHE A 65 0.87 -22.12 6.25
CA PHE A 65 0.77 -20.88 5.47
C PHE A 65 -0.29 -19.93 6.00
N ASP A 66 -1.44 -20.43 6.47
CA ASP A 66 -2.45 -19.59 7.13
C ASP A 66 -1.84 -18.87 8.33
N THR A 67 -1.07 -19.60 9.14
CA THR A 67 -0.37 -19.05 10.31
C THR A 67 0.67 -18.02 9.89
N LEU A 68 1.53 -18.36 8.93
CA LEU A 68 2.59 -17.49 8.44
C LEU A 68 2.05 -16.17 7.90
N ILE A 69 1.05 -16.22 7.02
CA ILE A 69 0.46 -15.02 6.41
C ILE A 69 -0.26 -14.18 7.47
N SER A 70 -1.02 -14.81 8.37
CA SER A 70 -1.66 -14.09 9.48
C SER A 70 -0.65 -13.37 10.37
N THR A 71 0.48 -14.02 10.67
CA THR A 71 1.58 -13.41 11.44
C THR A 71 2.18 -12.21 10.70
N ILE A 72 2.52 -12.38 9.41
CA ILE A 72 3.09 -11.29 8.59
C ILE A 72 2.12 -10.10 8.55
N MET A 73 0.84 -10.35 8.26
CA MET A 73 -0.15 -9.28 8.16
C MET A 73 -0.29 -8.50 9.47
N ARG A 74 -0.29 -9.18 10.61
CA ARG A 74 -0.28 -8.52 11.93
C ARG A 74 1.00 -7.74 12.18
N SER A 75 2.17 -8.31 11.88
CA SER A 75 3.46 -7.65 12.09
C SER A 75 3.62 -6.36 11.28
N TRP A 76 3.03 -6.31 10.10
CA TRP A 76 3.13 -5.17 9.18
C TRP A 76 1.85 -4.33 9.12
N ASN A 77 0.87 -4.63 9.98
CA ASN A 77 -0.43 -3.96 10.02
C ASN A 77 -1.12 -3.86 8.65
N LEU A 78 -1.06 -4.96 7.88
CA LEU A 78 -1.67 -5.05 6.56
C LEU A 78 -3.17 -5.29 6.69
N PRO A 79 -4.03 -4.48 6.04
CA PRO A 79 -5.48 -4.60 6.19
C PRO A 79 -6.02 -5.87 5.54
N GLY A 80 -5.46 -6.29 4.41
CA GLY A 80 -5.92 -7.43 3.62
C GLY A 80 -4.83 -8.01 2.72
N GLY A 81 -4.93 -9.28 2.37
CA GLY A 81 -3.99 -10.00 1.52
C GLY A 81 -4.55 -11.34 1.04
N GLN A 82 -3.91 -11.93 0.03
CA GLN A 82 -4.30 -13.20 -0.55
C GLN A 82 -3.06 -14.05 -0.81
N LEU A 83 -3.16 -15.36 -0.65
CA LEU A 83 -2.12 -16.32 -1.02
C LEU A 83 -2.71 -17.47 -1.83
N ALA A 84 -2.13 -17.69 -3.00
CA ALA A 84 -2.38 -18.83 -3.86
C ALA A 84 -1.08 -19.62 -4.09
N ILE A 85 -1.15 -20.95 -4.04
CA ILE A 85 -0.02 -21.84 -4.34
C ILE A 85 -0.44 -22.80 -5.45
N ALA A 86 0.36 -22.85 -6.51
CA ALA A 86 0.20 -23.80 -7.59
C ALA A 86 1.37 -24.81 -7.60
N HIS A 87 1.05 -26.07 -7.80
CA HIS A 87 2.00 -27.17 -7.92
C HIS A 87 1.60 -28.05 -9.11
N GLU A 88 2.55 -28.36 -10.00
CA GLU A 88 2.31 -29.17 -11.22
C GLU A 88 1.13 -28.68 -12.06
N GLY A 89 1.03 -27.35 -12.23
CA GLY A 89 -0.03 -26.72 -13.03
C GLY A 89 -1.42 -26.74 -12.38
N ARG A 90 -1.53 -27.14 -11.11
CA ARG A 90 -2.79 -27.16 -10.36
C ARG A 90 -2.74 -26.21 -9.17
N LEU A 91 -3.82 -25.48 -8.94
CA LEU A 91 -4.00 -24.68 -7.73
C LEU A 91 -4.25 -25.63 -6.55
N VAL A 92 -3.35 -25.66 -5.58
CA VAL A 92 -3.41 -26.56 -4.41
C VAL A 92 -3.75 -25.83 -3.13
N TYR A 93 -3.78 -24.50 -3.17
CA TYR A 93 -4.10 -23.62 -2.05
C TYR A 93 -4.56 -22.27 -2.59
N ASN A 94 -5.66 -21.73 -2.05
CA ASN A 94 -6.12 -20.38 -2.36
C ASN A 94 -6.92 -19.80 -1.19
N ARG A 95 -6.39 -18.78 -0.53
CA ARG A 95 -6.94 -18.24 0.72
C ARG A 95 -6.91 -16.71 0.71
N GLY A 96 -7.98 -16.11 1.20
CA GLY A 96 -8.07 -14.68 1.48
C GLY A 96 -7.84 -14.40 2.97
N PHE A 97 -7.22 -13.26 3.28
CA PHE A 97 -6.89 -12.85 4.63
C PHE A 97 -7.23 -11.38 4.83
N GLY A 98 -7.84 -11.04 5.96
CA GLY A 98 -8.17 -9.66 6.32
C GLY A 98 -9.30 -9.06 5.51
N TRP A 99 -9.29 -7.74 5.43
CA TRP A 99 -10.37 -6.92 4.88
C TRP A 99 -9.98 -6.36 3.51
N ALA A 100 -10.80 -6.59 2.50
CA ALA A 100 -10.70 -5.96 1.18
C ALA A 100 -11.14 -4.50 1.24
N ASN A 101 -12.18 -4.22 2.03
CA ASN A 101 -12.55 -2.87 2.42
C ASN A 101 -12.76 -2.82 3.93
N VAL A 102 -11.99 -1.96 4.60
CA VAL A 102 -12.04 -1.74 6.04
C VAL A 102 -13.32 -1.02 6.45
N GLU A 103 -13.77 -0.04 5.65
CA GLU A 103 -14.94 0.79 5.95
C GLU A 103 -16.23 -0.02 5.82
N ASP A 104 -16.31 -0.87 4.79
CA ASP A 104 -17.47 -1.71 4.51
C ASP A 104 -17.43 -3.07 5.22
N VAL A 105 -16.38 -3.35 6.01
CA VAL A 105 -16.16 -4.64 6.70
C VAL A 105 -16.27 -5.81 5.72
N GLN A 106 -15.68 -5.64 4.54
CA GLN A 106 -15.69 -6.66 3.50
C GLN A 106 -14.43 -7.51 3.60
N ALA A 107 -14.59 -8.82 3.84
CA ALA A 107 -13.45 -9.74 3.87
C ALA A 107 -12.79 -9.86 2.49
N VAL A 108 -11.48 -10.14 2.47
CA VAL A 108 -10.80 -10.55 1.24
C VAL A 108 -11.30 -11.95 0.88
N GLU A 109 -11.81 -12.12 -0.34
CA GLU A 109 -12.11 -13.44 -0.91
C GLU A 109 -10.97 -13.94 -1.81
N PRO A 110 -10.85 -15.27 -2.04
CA PRO A 110 -9.80 -15.85 -2.88
C PRO A 110 -9.83 -15.44 -4.37
N ASP A 111 -10.85 -14.73 -4.82
CA ASP A 111 -11.03 -14.21 -6.19
C ASP A 111 -11.08 -12.67 -6.26
N ASN A 112 -10.95 -11.97 -5.13
CA ASN A 112 -10.87 -10.52 -5.11
C ASN A 112 -9.68 -10.00 -5.93
N LEU A 113 -9.93 -8.93 -6.69
CA LEU A 113 -8.91 -8.31 -7.53
C LEU A 113 -8.04 -7.33 -6.73
N PHE A 114 -6.72 -7.44 -6.92
CA PHE A 114 -5.73 -6.50 -6.39
C PHE A 114 -5.01 -5.76 -7.52
N ARG A 115 -4.57 -4.53 -7.25
CA ARG A 115 -3.66 -3.81 -8.15
C ARG A 115 -2.27 -4.41 -8.06
N ILE A 116 -1.84 -5.10 -9.12
CA ILE A 116 -0.56 -5.85 -9.14
C ILE A 116 0.67 -5.04 -9.59
N ALA A 117 0.47 -3.80 -10.07
CA ALA A 117 1.52 -2.87 -10.47
C ALA A 117 2.64 -3.51 -11.34
N SER A 118 3.89 -3.47 -10.90
CA SER A 118 5.04 -3.96 -11.67
C SER A 118 5.01 -5.46 -11.96
N THR A 119 4.21 -6.25 -11.24
CA THR A 119 3.98 -7.67 -11.53
C THR A 119 3.29 -7.89 -12.88
N SER A 120 2.73 -6.85 -13.51
CA SER A 120 2.22 -6.92 -14.88
C SER A 120 3.33 -7.06 -15.94
N LYS A 121 4.57 -6.68 -15.65
CA LYS A 121 5.65 -6.63 -16.66
C LYS A 121 5.97 -8.00 -17.28
N PRO A 122 6.14 -9.10 -16.51
CA PRO A 122 6.34 -10.43 -17.10
C PRO A 122 5.19 -10.85 -18.02
N ILE A 123 3.95 -10.48 -17.72
CA ILE A 123 2.79 -10.77 -18.57
C ILE A 123 2.92 -10.05 -19.92
N THR A 124 3.23 -8.75 -19.89
CA THR A 124 3.49 -7.97 -21.11
C THR A 124 4.69 -8.50 -21.88
N ALA A 125 5.77 -8.91 -21.21
CA ALA A 125 6.94 -9.49 -21.85
C ALA A 125 6.59 -10.79 -22.59
N VAL A 126 5.81 -11.68 -21.98
CA VAL A 126 5.32 -12.89 -22.64
C VAL A 126 4.45 -12.54 -23.85
N ALA A 127 3.56 -11.55 -23.75
CA ALA A 127 2.75 -11.10 -24.88
C ALA A 127 3.63 -10.62 -26.05
N ILE A 128 4.67 -9.84 -25.79
CA ILE A 128 5.65 -9.39 -26.81
C ILE A 128 6.41 -10.58 -27.40
N LEU A 129 6.89 -11.51 -26.57
CA LEU A 129 7.63 -12.69 -27.04
C LEU A 129 6.77 -13.59 -27.94
N LYS A 130 5.45 -13.66 -27.69
CA LYS A 130 4.53 -14.38 -28.59
C LYS A 130 4.44 -13.73 -29.97
N LEU A 131 4.43 -12.39 -30.04
CA LEU A 131 4.40 -11.69 -31.33
C LEU A 131 5.70 -11.92 -32.12
N VAL A 132 6.86 -11.94 -31.43
CA VAL A 132 8.16 -12.28 -32.04
C VAL A 132 8.15 -13.71 -32.59
N ASP A 133 7.66 -14.67 -31.81
CA ASP A 133 7.56 -16.09 -32.25
C ASP A 133 6.62 -16.26 -33.45
N GLN A 134 5.59 -15.42 -33.55
CA GLN A 134 4.67 -15.37 -34.69
C GLN A 134 5.23 -14.61 -35.90
N GLY A 135 6.36 -13.91 -35.76
CA GLY A 135 6.93 -13.05 -36.80
C GLY A 135 6.12 -11.77 -37.06
N GLU A 136 5.30 -11.35 -36.10
CA GLU A 136 4.49 -10.13 -36.19
C GLU A 136 5.29 -8.86 -35.81
N ILE A 137 6.42 -9.03 -35.11
CA ILE A 137 7.43 -7.98 -34.82
C ILE A 137 8.85 -8.57 -34.75
#